data_AF-A0A7Y5GZ23-F1
#
_entry.id   AF-A0A7Y5GZ23-F1
#
_cell.length_a   1.000
_cell.length_b   1.000
_cell.length_c   1.000
_cell.angle_alpha   90.00
_cell.angle_beta   90.00
_cell.angle_gamma   90.00
#
_symmetry.space_group_name_H-M   'P 1'
#
loop_
_entity.id
_entity.type
_entity.pdbx_description
1 polymer ?
#
loop_
_entity_poly.entity_id
_entity_poly.type
_entity_poly.pdbx_seq_one_letter_code
_entity_poly.pdbx_strand_id
1 'polypeptide(L)'
;MLVRNTHFAVLLNANARKVTDRVIGSLTEIIPPDYIYLSRTAEEGDQYARDILDRRFPMVFTGGGDGTVMHFINRMIAHREADPCRVMPDVGILRLGTGNALATMVSSGSYLVDIRSYAHNSHRDRQILALAESESRRFPFGGLGWDAELLNDYVRLKTWAAQGPMAPVVHNVVGYFLALASFTVPRRGKQLVSGTTPQVRIQNLGAPAHRLNHKGERIAEIPSGTTLFEGSANCTIFGTCPYYGWSPLAGSTCPFDTICTRLR
;
A
#
# COMPACT_ATOMS: atom_id res chain seq x y z
N MET A 1 0.22 -5.51 -35.09
CA MET A 1 0.15 -6.91 -34.59
C MET A 1 -0.90 -6.91 -33.49
N LEU A 2 -2.08 -7.49 -33.76
CA LEU A 2 -3.21 -7.47 -32.82
C LEU A 2 -2.87 -8.33 -31.59
N VAL A 3 -2.92 -7.73 -30.43
CA VAL A 3 -2.63 -8.34 -29.14
C VAL A 3 -3.74 -9.34 -28.80
N ARG A 4 -3.37 -10.61 -28.55
CA ARG A 4 -4.33 -11.73 -28.49
C ARG A 4 -5.17 -11.80 -27.22
N ASN A 5 -4.86 -11.02 -26.17
CA ASN A 5 -5.67 -10.97 -24.95
C ASN A 5 -5.63 -9.57 -24.31
N THR A 6 -6.64 -8.74 -24.61
CA THR A 6 -6.79 -7.39 -24.06
C THR A 6 -7.88 -7.29 -23.00
N HIS A 7 -8.42 -8.41 -22.52
CA HIS A 7 -9.51 -8.41 -21.54
C HIS A 7 -8.98 -8.21 -20.12
N PHE A 8 -8.46 -7.02 -19.85
CA PHE A 8 -8.06 -6.52 -18.54
C PHE A 8 -8.32 -5.02 -18.46
N ALA A 9 -8.57 -4.51 -17.26
CA ALA A 9 -8.78 -3.10 -17.01
C ALA A 9 -7.50 -2.43 -16.50
N VAL A 10 -7.36 -1.12 -16.74
CA VAL A 10 -6.33 -0.28 -16.12
C VAL A 10 -7.03 0.84 -15.36
N LEU A 11 -6.82 0.91 -14.04
CA LEU A 11 -7.42 1.91 -13.16
C LEU A 11 -6.33 2.81 -12.56
N LEU A 12 -6.32 4.08 -12.93
CA LEU A 12 -5.32 5.05 -12.48
C LEU A 12 -5.97 6.21 -11.73
N ASN A 13 -5.20 6.83 -10.83
CA ASN A 13 -5.54 8.11 -10.24
C ASN A 13 -4.94 9.23 -11.09
N ALA A 14 -5.78 10.01 -11.76
CA ALA A 14 -5.38 11.13 -12.61
C ALA A 14 -4.70 12.26 -11.81
N ASN A 15 -4.91 12.35 -10.49
CA ASN A 15 -4.21 13.31 -9.64
C ASN A 15 -2.80 12.85 -9.23
N ALA A 16 -2.44 11.60 -9.51
CA ALA A 16 -1.10 11.13 -9.21
C ALA A 16 -0.10 11.84 -10.12
N ARG A 17 0.91 12.51 -9.52
CA ARG A 17 1.95 13.31 -10.22
C ARG A 17 2.62 12.63 -11.42
N LYS A 18 2.56 11.30 -11.52
CA LYS A 18 3.24 10.50 -12.56
C LYS A 18 2.30 9.85 -13.57
N VAL A 19 0.99 10.09 -13.46
CA VAL A 19 0.02 9.76 -14.52
C VAL A 19 -0.06 10.96 -15.45
N THR A 20 0.66 10.91 -16.56
CA THR A 20 0.71 12.00 -17.55
C THR A 20 -0.07 11.62 -18.81
N ASP A 21 -0.42 12.61 -19.63
CA ASP A 21 -1.07 12.37 -20.92
C ASP A 21 -0.25 11.44 -21.83
N ARG A 22 1.09 11.46 -21.69
CA ARG A 22 1.98 10.52 -22.36
C ARG A 22 1.76 9.08 -21.90
N VAL A 23 1.60 8.84 -20.60
CA VAL A 23 1.31 7.52 -20.05
C VAL A 23 -0.04 7.03 -20.58
N ILE A 24 -1.06 7.88 -20.55
CA ILE A 24 -2.41 7.56 -21.04
C ILE A 24 -2.37 7.24 -22.54
N GLY A 25 -1.71 8.08 -23.34
CA GLY A 25 -1.54 7.86 -24.78
C GLY A 25 -0.87 6.52 -25.10
N SER A 26 0.24 6.20 -24.42
CA SER A 26 0.91 4.91 -24.61
C SER A 26 0.08 3.70 -24.15
N LEU A 27 -0.84 3.88 -23.19
CA LEU A 27 -1.80 2.82 -22.82
C LEU A 27 -2.87 2.63 -23.90
N THR A 28 -3.41 3.72 -24.46
CA THR A 28 -4.43 3.65 -25.52
C THR A 28 -3.93 2.97 -26.81
N GLU A 29 -2.61 2.90 -27.03
CA GLU A 29 -2.02 2.12 -28.13
C GLU A 29 -2.11 0.60 -27.92
N ILE A 30 -2.24 0.14 -26.67
CA ILE A 30 -2.17 -1.28 -26.31
C ILE A 30 -3.55 -1.83 -25.94
N ILE A 31 -4.36 -1.02 -25.25
CA ILE A 31 -5.68 -1.42 -24.73
C ILE A 31 -6.78 -0.48 -25.23
N PRO A 32 -8.02 -1.01 -25.39
CA PRO A 32 -9.16 -0.19 -25.74
C PRO A 32 -9.36 0.96 -24.74
N PRO A 33 -9.70 2.19 -25.20
CA PRO A 33 -9.97 3.32 -24.31
C PRO A 33 -11.00 3.02 -23.23
N ASP A 34 -12.03 2.24 -23.55
CA ASP A 34 -13.10 1.85 -22.62
C ASP A 34 -12.65 0.95 -21.46
N TYR A 35 -11.41 0.45 -21.50
CA TYR A 35 -10.81 -0.38 -20.45
C TYR A 35 -9.82 0.43 -19.59
N ILE A 36 -9.66 1.72 -19.85
CA ILE A 36 -8.84 2.66 -19.09
C ILE A 36 -9.76 3.53 -18.23
N TYR A 37 -9.64 3.40 -16.92
CA TYR A 37 -10.38 4.17 -15.94
C TYR A 37 -9.45 5.19 -15.29
N LEU A 38 -9.81 6.47 -15.39
CA LEU A 38 -9.04 7.57 -14.82
C LEU A 38 -9.89 8.27 -13.76
N SER A 39 -9.60 7.99 -12.48
CA SER A 39 -10.29 8.64 -11.36
C SER A 39 -9.60 9.94 -10.95
N ARG A 40 -10.39 10.98 -10.77
CA ARG A 40 -10.02 12.29 -10.19
C ARG A 40 -10.65 12.47 -8.81
N THR A 41 -11.73 11.76 -8.51
CA THR A 41 -12.41 11.83 -7.22
C THR A 41 -12.58 10.44 -6.59
N ALA A 42 -12.93 10.41 -5.31
CA ALA A 42 -13.20 9.16 -4.60
C ALA A 42 -14.49 8.50 -5.11
N GLU A 43 -15.46 9.30 -5.53
CA GLU A 43 -16.74 8.88 -6.09
C GLU A 43 -16.56 8.22 -7.46
N GLU A 44 -15.74 8.82 -8.34
CA GLU A 44 -15.36 8.20 -9.61
C GLU A 44 -14.62 6.87 -9.37
N GLY A 45 -13.70 6.83 -8.40
CA GLY A 45 -13.00 5.60 -8.02
C GLY A 45 -13.96 4.50 -7.56
N ASP A 46 -15.02 4.85 -6.82
CA ASP A 46 -16.06 3.91 -6.39
C ASP A 46 -16.89 3.40 -7.57
N GLN A 47 -17.29 4.30 -8.46
CA GLN A 47 -18.06 3.96 -9.66
C GLN A 47 -17.25 3.04 -10.60
N TYR A 48 -15.98 3.34 -10.83
CA TYR A 48 -15.12 2.51 -11.67
C TYR A 48 -14.81 1.15 -11.04
N ALA A 49 -14.61 1.08 -9.72
CA ALA A 49 -14.46 -0.21 -9.04
C ALA A 49 -15.70 -1.09 -9.23
N ARG A 50 -16.89 -0.50 -9.18
CA ARG A 50 -18.16 -1.19 -9.45
C ARG A 50 -18.23 -1.68 -10.91
N ASP A 51 -17.98 -0.80 -11.87
CA ASP A 51 -18.02 -1.15 -13.30
C ASP A 51 -17.03 -2.27 -13.66
N ILE A 52 -15.81 -2.22 -13.12
CA ILE A 52 -14.79 -3.26 -13.32
C ILE A 52 -15.28 -4.63 -12.83
N LEU A 53 -15.95 -4.68 -11.67
CA LEU A 53 -16.50 -5.91 -11.13
C LEU A 53 -17.70 -6.41 -11.94
N ASP A 54 -18.59 -5.51 -12.35
CA ASP A 54 -19.80 -5.85 -13.12
C ASP A 54 -19.44 -6.35 -14.53
N ARG A 55 -18.41 -5.78 -15.14
CA ARG A 55 -17.83 -6.21 -16.43
C ARG A 55 -16.96 -7.47 -16.31
N ARG A 56 -16.71 -7.96 -15.09
CA ARG A 56 -15.99 -9.21 -14.79
C ARG A 56 -14.61 -9.29 -15.47
N PHE A 57 -13.84 -8.22 -15.40
CA PHE A 57 -12.45 -8.28 -15.83
C PHE A 57 -11.70 -9.34 -15.01
N PRO A 58 -10.91 -10.24 -15.62
CA PRO A 58 -10.12 -11.22 -14.89
C PRO A 58 -8.91 -10.58 -14.18
N MET A 59 -8.46 -9.43 -14.68
CA MET A 59 -7.34 -8.67 -14.13
C MET A 59 -7.59 -7.17 -14.21
N VAL A 60 -7.19 -6.46 -13.17
CA VAL A 60 -7.12 -4.99 -13.14
C VAL A 60 -5.71 -4.56 -12.78
N PHE A 61 -5.13 -3.69 -13.61
CA PHE A 61 -3.87 -3.03 -13.31
C PHE A 61 -4.14 -1.68 -12.66
N THR A 62 -3.52 -1.43 -11.51
CA THR A 62 -3.60 -0.13 -10.83
C THR A 62 -2.22 0.50 -10.72
N GLY A 63 -2.16 1.81 -10.95
CA GLY A 63 -0.93 2.59 -10.88
C GLY A 63 -1.13 3.84 -10.04
N GLY A 64 -0.16 4.12 -9.17
CA GLY A 64 -0.21 5.23 -8.22
C GLY A 64 0.74 4.99 -7.06
N GLY A 65 0.61 5.76 -5.98
CA GLY A 65 1.28 5.41 -4.71
C GLY A 65 0.61 4.22 -4.02
N ASP A 66 1.23 3.63 -3.00
CA ASP A 66 0.66 2.50 -2.25
C ASP A 66 -0.75 2.82 -1.70
N GLY A 67 -0.96 4.05 -1.22
CA GLY A 67 -2.27 4.50 -0.75
C GLY A 67 -3.34 4.54 -1.85
N THR A 68 -2.98 4.86 -3.09
CA THR A 68 -3.90 4.83 -4.24
C THR A 68 -4.27 3.40 -4.60
N VAL A 69 -3.27 2.51 -4.66
CA VAL A 69 -3.48 1.09 -4.93
C VAL A 69 -4.40 0.49 -3.88
N MET A 70 -4.12 0.73 -2.59
CA MET A 70 -4.95 0.23 -1.50
C MET A 70 -6.35 0.87 -1.49
N HIS A 71 -6.49 2.14 -1.88
CA HIS A 71 -7.81 2.76 -2.00
C HIS A 71 -8.71 1.98 -2.96
N PHE A 72 -8.22 1.65 -4.17
CA PHE A 72 -9.01 0.91 -5.15
C PHE A 72 -9.26 -0.55 -4.72
N ILE A 73 -8.27 -1.21 -4.11
CA ILE A 73 -8.45 -2.57 -3.57
C ILE A 73 -9.58 -2.58 -2.53
N ASN A 74 -9.57 -1.65 -1.57
CA ASN A 74 -10.61 -1.55 -0.55
C ASN A 74 -11.99 -1.31 -1.17
N ARG A 75 -12.10 -0.46 -2.20
CA ARG A 75 -13.35 -0.20 -2.92
C ARG A 75 -13.90 -1.47 -3.57
N MET A 76 -13.05 -2.19 -4.31
CA MET A 76 -13.46 -3.45 -4.93
C MET A 76 -13.89 -4.50 -3.90
N ILE A 77 -13.17 -4.59 -2.78
CA ILE A 77 -13.55 -5.51 -1.69
C ILE A 77 -14.89 -5.11 -1.08
N ALA A 78 -15.13 -3.82 -0.81
CA ALA A 78 -16.42 -3.36 -0.28
C ALA A 78 -17.60 -3.68 -1.23
N HIS A 79 -17.42 -3.47 -2.54
CA HIS A 79 -18.44 -3.85 -3.54
C HIS A 79 -18.65 -5.37 -3.65
N ARG A 80 -17.59 -6.15 -3.41
CA ARG A 80 -17.64 -7.62 -3.37
C ARG A 80 -18.33 -8.14 -2.11
N GLU A 81 -18.12 -7.50 -0.97
CA GLU A 81 -18.79 -7.83 0.30
C GLU A 81 -20.28 -7.48 0.25
N ALA A 82 -20.63 -6.37 -0.40
CA ALA A 82 -22.02 -5.98 -0.62
C ALA A 82 -22.77 -6.93 -1.60
N ASP A 83 -22.05 -7.55 -2.55
CA ASP A 83 -22.62 -8.51 -3.49
C ASP A 83 -21.73 -9.77 -3.63
N PRO A 84 -22.09 -10.86 -2.90
CA PRO A 84 -21.45 -12.17 -2.97
C PRO A 84 -21.49 -12.88 -4.34
N CYS A 85 -22.12 -12.33 -5.38
CA CYS A 85 -22.05 -12.85 -6.76
C CYS A 85 -20.95 -12.20 -7.63
N ARG A 86 -20.36 -11.08 -7.21
CA ARG A 86 -19.24 -10.43 -7.93
C ARG A 86 -17.95 -11.25 -7.84
N VAL A 87 -17.11 -11.28 -8.86
CA VAL A 87 -15.81 -11.98 -8.77
C VAL A 87 -14.70 -10.95 -8.63
N MET A 88 -13.82 -11.15 -7.65
CA MET A 88 -12.67 -10.27 -7.47
C MET A 88 -11.65 -10.51 -8.60
N PRO A 89 -11.23 -9.47 -9.35
CA PRO A 89 -10.16 -9.61 -10.33
C PRO A 89 -8.82 -9.86 -9.64
N ASP A 90 -7.88 -10.47 -10.36
CA ASP A 90 -6.47 -10.36 -9.99
C ASP A 90 -6.04 -8.89 -10.06
N VAL A 91 -5.20 -8.44 -9.15
CA VAL A 91 -4.71 -7.06 -9.13
C VAL A 91 -3.24 -7.02 -9.54
N GLY A 92 -2.96 -6.37 -10.67
CA GLY A 92 -1.61 -6.00 -11.09
C GLY A 92 -1.25 -4.60 -10.60
N ILE A 93 -0.01 -4.39 -10.18
CA ILE A 93 0.46 -3.08 -9.68
C ILE A 93 1.48 -2.52 -10.66
N LEU A 94 1.18 -1.35 -11.23
CA LEU A 94 2.04 -0.66 -12.18
C LEU A 94 2.99 0.29 -11.46
N ARG A 95 4.29 0.13 -11.72
CA ARG A 95 5.30 1.06 -11.24
C ARG A 95 5.30 2.34 -12.07
N LEU A 96 4.44 3.29 -11.69
CA LEU A 96 4.43 4.63 -12.26
C LEU A 96 5.43 5.57 -11.56
N GLY A 97 6.13 5.12 -10.52
CA GLY A 97 7.03 5.95 -9.71
C GLY A 97 8.20 5.24 -9.05
N THR A 98 8.90 5.94 -8.16
CA THR A 98 10.22 5.52 -7.61
C THR A 98 10.16 5.00 -6.18
N GLY A 99 8.99 4.91 -5.55
CA GLY A 99 8.87 4.57 -4.13
C GLY A 99 7.54 3.95 -3.72
N ASN A 100 7.12 2.89 -4.42
CA ASN A 100 5.92 2.12 -4.08
C ASN A 100 6.35 0.75 -3.53
N ALA A 101 6.10 0.50 -2.24
CA ALA A 101 6.46 -0.74 -1.57
C ALA A 101 5.75 -1.95 -2.20
N LEU A 102 4.48 -1.79 -2.61
CA LEU A 102 3.72 -2.86 -3.23
C LEU A 102 4.17 -3.16 -4.67
N ALA A 103 4.61 -2.13 -5.40
CA ALA A 103 5.12 -2.31 -6.77
C ALA A 103 6.43 -3.11 -6.77
N THR A 104 7.28 -2.91 -5.76
CA THR A 104 8.52 -3.67 -5.56
C THR A 104 8.24 -5.13 -5.22
N MET A 105 7.20 -5.41 -4.42
CA MET A 105 6.80 -6.78 -4.07
C MET A 105 6.44 -7.60 -5.31
N VAL A 106 5.69 -7.01 -6.24
CA VAL A 106 5.28 -7.70 -7.47
C VAL A 106 6.31 -7.62 -8.59
N SER A 107 7.55 -7.20 -8.28
CA SER A 107 8.66 -7.04 -9.26
C SER A 107 8.30 -6.19 -10.49
N SER A 108 7.43 -5.18 -10.33
CA SER A 108 6.96 -4.38 -11.47
C SER A 108 8.08 -3.51 -12.06
N GLY A 109 8.31 -3.67 -13.36
CA GLY A 109 9.42 -3.09 -14.09
C GLY A 109 9.06 -1.74 -14.70
N SER A 110 8.97 -1.70 -16.02
CA SER A 110 8.44 -0.56 -16.76
C SER A 110 6.98 -0.84 -17.06
N TYR A 111 6.06 0.06 -16.68
CA TYR A 111 4.63 -0.16 -16.82
C TYR A 111 4.19 -0.57 -18.24
N LEU A 112 4.81 -0.03 -19.29
CA LEU A 112 4.51 -0.44 -20.67
C LEU A 112 5.04 -1.84 -21.00
N VAL A 113 6.21 -2.19 -20.48
CA VAL A 113 6.78 -3.53 -20.68
C VAL A 113 5.89 -4.54 -19.97
N ASP A 114 5.46 -4.26 -18.74
CA ASP A 114 4.63 -5.15 -17.94
C ASP A 114 3.28 -5.39 -18.60
N ILE A 115 2.61 -4.32 -19.07
CA ILE A 115 1.31 -4.42 -19.75
C ILE A 115 1.46 -5.13 -21.10
N ARG A 116 2.47 -4.80 -21.91
CA ARG A 116 2.71 -5.49 -23.18
C ARG A 116 3.01 -6.97 -22.96
N SER A 117 3.80 -7.28 -21.94
CA SER A 117 4.15 -8.66 -21.60
C SER A 117 2.91 -9.44 -21.20
N TYR A 118 2.06 -8.87 -20.33
CA TYR A 118 0.80 -9.49 -19.95
C TYR A 118 -0.15 -9.72 -21.14
N ALA A 119 -0.27 -8.71 -22.00
CA ALA A 119 -1.20 -8.76 -23.12
C ALA A 119 -0.73 -9.74 -24.23
N HIS A 120 0.58 -9.99 -24.34
CA HIS A 120 1.14 -11.04 -25.20
C HIS A 120 1.13 -12.41 -24.54
N ASN A 121 1.34 -12.47 -23.23
CA ASN A 121 1.46 -13.70 -22.48
C ASN A 121 0.88 -13.53 -21.07
N SER A 122 -0.32 -14.07 -20.86
CA SER A 122 -1.05 -13.94 -19.61
C SER A 122 -0.55 -14.87 -18.50
N HIS A 123 0.76 -15.18 -18.45
CA HIS A 123 1.32 -16.00 -17.37
C HIS A 123 1.12 -15.31 -16.02
N ARG A 124 0.72 -16.10 -15.03
CA ARG A 124 0.14 -15.65 -13.76
C ARG A 124 1.00 -16.12 -12.60
N ASP A 125 2.16 -15.51 -12.42
CA ASP A 125 2.84 -15.61 -11.11
C ASP A 125 2.06 -14.74 -10.13
N ARG A 126 1.13 -15.39 -9.43
CA ARG A 126 0.26 -14.74 -8.45
C ARG A 126 0.88 -14.89 -7.07
N GLN A 127 0.88 -13.79 -6.33
CA GLN A 127 1.18 -13.80 -4.90
C GLN A 127 -0.09 -13.47 -4.13
N ILE A 128 -0.33 -14.21 -3.04
CA ILE A 128 -1.41 -13.89 -2.11
C ILE A 128 -0.92 -12.75 -1.23
N LEU A 129 -1.56 -11.59 -1.36
CA LEU A 129 -1.34 -10.46 -0.46
C LEU A 129 -2.32 -10.58 0.71
N ALA A 130 -1.83 -11.07 1.85
CA ALA A 130 -2.57 -10.95 3.10
C ALA A 130 -2.70 -9.45 3.44
N LEU A 131 -3.84 -9.05 4.01
CA LEU A 131 -4.08 -7.67 4.45
C LEU A 131 -4.49 -7.68 5.91
N ALA A 132 -4.00 -6.71 6.67
CA ALA A 132 -4.55 -6.42 7.99
C ALA A 132 -5.83 -5.61 7.85
N GLU A 133 -6.74 -5.73 8.81
CA GLU A 133 -8.02 -5.03 8.82
C GLU A 133 -8.16 -4.20 10.10
N SER A 134 -8.61 -2.94 9.96
CA SER A 134 -9.03 -2.08 11.05
C SER A 134 -10.13 -1.14 10.56
N GLU A 135 -11.18 -0.92 11.35
CA GLU A 135 -12.30 -0.03 11.02
C GLU A 135 -12.87 -0.25 9.60
N SER A 136 -13.05 -1.52 9.21
CA SER A 136 -13.53 -1.93 7.87
C SER A 136 -12.64 -1.48 6.71
N ARG A 137 -11.37 -1.18 6.99
CA ARG A 137 -10.34 -0.87 5.98
C ARG A 137 -9.21 -1.88 6.05
N ARG A 138 -8.74 -2.29 4.88
CA ARG A 138 -7.67 -3.27 4.71
C ARG A 138 -6.40 -2.61 4.21
N PHE A 139 -5.27 -3.00 4.78
CA PHE A 139 -3.98 -2.42 4.46
C PHE A 139 -2.83 -3.41 4.71
N PRO A 140 -1.73 -3.30 3.96
CA PRO A 140 -0.63 -4.26 4.02
C PRO A 140 0.32 -4.01 5.20
N PHE A 141 0.31 -2.82 5.78
CA PHE A 141 1.12 -2.46 6.94
C PHE A 141 0.50 -1.30 7.70
N GLY A 142 0.74 -1.27 9.00
CA GLY A 142 0.27 -0.20 9.87
C GLY A 142 1.18 -0.03 11.07
N GLY A 143 1.02 1.09 11.76
CA GLY A 143 1.73 1.36 12.98
C GLY A 143 0.94 2.22 13.94
N LEU A 144 1.33 2.16 15.21
CA LEU A 144 0.83 2.97 16.31
C LEU A 144 2.02 3.62 17.02
N GLY A 145 1.85 4.86 17.48
CA GLY A 145 2.90 5.60 18.19
C GLY A 145 3.61 6.63 17.31
N TRP A 146 4.89 6.87 17.59
CA TRP A 146 5.65 8.00 17.05
C TRP A 146 5.70 8.02 15.51
N ASP A 147 5.87 6.85 14.89
CA ASP A 147 5.97 6.72 13.44
C ASP A 147 4.66 7.06 12.73
N ALA A 148 3.52 6.67 13.30
CA ALA A 148 2.19 6.97 12.75
C ALA A 148 1.84 8.45 12.87
N GLU A 149 2.23 9.10 13.97
CA GLU A 149 2.04 10.55 14.15
C GLU A 149 2.96 11.35 13.22
N LEU A 150 4.23 10.95 13.11
CA LEU A 150 5.18 11.54 12.17
C LEU A 150 4.69 11.38 10.72
N LEU A 151 4.13 10.23 10.37
CA LEU A 151 3.54 9.99 9.05
C LEU A 151 2.26 10.82 8.82
N ASN A 152 1.42 10.99 9.84
CA ASN A 152 0.22 11.82 9.74
C ASN A 152 0.59 13.31 9.60
N ASP A 153 1.57 13.78 10.37
CA ASP A 153 2.12 15.12 10.29
C ASP A 153 2.85 15.34 8.96
N TYR A 154 3.55 14.32 8.44
CA TYR A 154 4.09 14.28 7.08
C TYR A 154 2.97 14.52 6.05
N VAL A 155 1.86 13.77 6.12
CA VAL A 155 0.76 13.88 5.15
C VAL A 155 0.09 15.26 5.25
N ARG A 156 -0.14 15.75 6.47
CA ARG A 156 -0.70 17.10 6.71
C ARG A 156 0.21 18.20 6.17
N LEU A 157 1.50 18.15 6.49
CA LEU A 157 2.47 19.14 6.04
C LEU A 157 2.64 19.11 4.52
N LYS A 158 2.68 17.92 3.90
CA LYS A 158 2.71 17.77 2.44
C LYS A 158 1.48 18.37 1.77
N THR A 159 0.30 18.21 2.36
CA THR A 159 -0.97 18.75 1.84
C THR A 159 -0.99 20.28 1.93
N TRP A 160 -0.50 20.84 3.04
CA TRP A 160 -0.37 22.28 3.26
C TRP A 160 0.71 22.91 2.36
N ALA A 161 1.89 22.30 2.27
CA ALA A 161 3.00 22.79 1.47
C ALA A 161 2.75 22.74 -0.05
N ALA A 162 1.88 21.84 -0.51
CA ALA A 162 1.43 21.81 -1.90
C ALA A 162 0.59 23.04 -2.30
N GLN A 163 0.13 23.84 -1.32
CA GLN A 163 -0.75 25.00 -1.53
C GLN A 163 -0.05 26.35 -1.22
N GLY A 164 1.24 26.36 -0.88
CA GLY A 164 1.94 27.56 -0.38
C GLY A 164 3.19 27.99 -1.17
N PRO A 165 3.65 29.25 -0.99
CA PRO A 165 4.77 29.84 -1.74
C PRO A 165 6.16 29.23 -1.42
N MET A 166 6.29 28.40 -0.38
CA MET A 166 7.54 27.70 -0.03
C MET A 166 7.66 26.29 -0.64
N ALA A 167 6.75 25.91 -1.55
CA ALA A 167 6.76 24.62 -2.24
C ALA A 167 8.15 24.12 -2.72
N PRO A 168 9.03 24.94 -3.33
CA PRO A 168 10.33 24.45 -3.82
C PRO A 168 11.33 24.07 -2.71
N VAL A 169 11.29 24.72 -1.54
CA VAL A 169 12.20 24.41 -0.42
C VAL A 169 11.80 23.09 0.26
N VAL A 170 10.50 22.81 0.30
CA VAL A 170 9.90 21.59 0.88
C VAL A 170 10.10 20.36 -0.02
N HIS A 171 10.51 20.53 -1.28
CA HIS A 171 10.78 19.41 -2.20
C HIS A 171 12.15 18.75 -2.00
N ASN A 172 13.00 19.32 -1.14
CA ASN A 172 14.30 18.74 -0.82
C ASN A 172 14.14 17.75 0.36
N VAL A 173 14.23 16.44 0.08
CA VAL A 173 13.92 15.34 1.02
C VAL A 173 14.62 15.50 2.38
N VAL A 174 15.86 16.02 2.40
CA VAL A 174 16.63 16.25 3.64
C VAL A 174 16.06 17.41 4.47
N GLY A 175 15.73 18.55 3.84
CA GLY A 175 15.09 19.68 4.54
C GLY A 175 13.68 19.37 5.02
N TYR A 176 13.00 18.48 4.29
CA TYR A 176 11.69 17.96 4.61
C TYR A 176 11.70 17.05 5.87
N PHE A 177 12.69 16.14 5.99
CA PHE A 177 12.90 15.34 7.20
C PHE A 177 13.33 16.19 8.41
N LEU A 178 14.18 17.21 8.20
CA LEU A 178 14.60 18.15 9.24
C LEU A 178 13.45 19.01 9.78
N ALA A 179 12.54 19.47 8.91
CA ALA A 179 11.34 20.21 9.31
C ALA A 179 10.37 19.32 10.13
N LEU A 180 10.16 18.07 9.70
CA LEU A 180 9.31 17.12 10.43
C LEU A 180 9.90 16.73 11.79
N ALA A 181 11.21 16.51 11.86
CA ALA A 181 11.90 16.28 13.13
C ALA A 181 11.77 17.49 14.06
N SER A 182 11.89 18.72 13.54
CA SER A 182 11.83 19.94 14.36
C SER A 182 10.43 20.32 14.86
N PHE A 183 9.33 19.84 14.27
CA PHE A 183 7.97 20.05 14.81
C PHE A 183 7.46 18.89 15.68
N THR A 184 7.83 17.65 15.36
CA THR A 184 7.33 16.45 16.06
C THR A 184 8.12 16.19 17.35
N VAL A 185 9.45 16.38 17.31
CA VAL A 185 10.33 16.14 18.46
C VAL A 185 10.04 17.06 19.65
N PRO A 186 9.74 18.37 19.51
CA PRO A 186 9.43 19.21 20.68
C PRO A 186 8.08 18.92 21.34
N ARG A 187 7.04 18.54 20.57
CA ARG A 187 5.72 18.16 21.12
C ARG A 187 5.81 16.88 21.95
N ARG A 188 6.55 15.89 21.46
CA ARG A 188 6.76 14.63 22.18
C ARG A 188 7.89 14.69 23.20
N GLY A 189 8.82 15.64 23.10
CA GLY A 189 9.76 15.98 24.17
C GLY A 189 9.04 16.39 25.45
N LYS A 190 7.97 17.20 25.34
CA LYS A 190 7.06 17.46 26.47
C LYS A 190 6.33 16.20 26.97
N GLN A 191 6.08 15.22 26.11
CA GLN A 191 5.31 14.02 26.44
C GLN A 191 6.16 12.89 27.05
N LEU A 192 7.44 12.82 26.69
CA LEU A 192 8.48 12.07 27.39
C LEU A 192 8.71 12.64 28.79
N VAL A 193 8.71 13.97 28.92
CA VAL A 193 8.79 14.65 30.22
C VAL A 193 7.51 14.45 31.04
N SER A 194 6.34 14.26 30.42
CA SER A 194 5.06 13.98 31.09
C SER A 194 4.72 12.50 31.27
N GLY A 195 5.64 11.58 30.91
CA GLY A 195 5.49 10.13 31.16
C GLY A 195 4.33 9.43 30.45
N THR A 196 3.74 10.02 29.41
CA THR A 196 2.50 9.51 28.79
C THR A 196 2.84 8.65 27.57
N THR A 197 3.30 7.42 27.82
CA THR A 197 3.54 6.42 26.77
C THR A 197 2.27 5.62 26.48
N PRO A 198 1.94 5.33 25.20
CA PRO A 198 0.79 4.50 24.89
C PRO A 198 0.99 3.08 25.43
N GLN A 199 -0.02 2.58 26.12
CA GLN A 199 -0.09 1.19 26.57
C GLN A 199 -0.64 0.34 25.42
N VAL A 200 0.08 -0.71 25.06
CA VAL A 200 -0.24 -1.58 23.94
C VAL A 200 -0.37 -3.01 24.46
N ARG A 201 -1.43 -3.70 24.05
CA ARG A 201 -1.59 -5.14 24.21
C ARG A 201 -1.69 -5.78 22.83
N ILE A 202 -0.86 -6.78 22.57
CA ILE A 202 -0.87 -7.60 21.36
C ILE A 202 -1.25 -9.02 21.76
N GLN A 203 -2.29 -9.59 21.16
CA GLN A 203 -2.78 -10.92 21.47
C GLN A 203 -2.99 -11.72 20.20
N ASN A 204 -2.63 -13.01 20.22
CA ASN A 204 -3.00 -13.92 19.16
C ASN A 204 -4.44 -14.39 19.39
N LEU A 205 -5.39 -13.93 18.58
CA LEU A 205 -6.79 -14.38 18.66
C LEU A 205 -7.15 -15.43 17.61
N GLY A 206 -6.24 -15.69 16.66
CA GLY A 206 -6.48 -16.55 15.50
C GLY A 206 -5.88 -17.95 15.66
N ALA A 207 -5.48 -18.52 14.53
CA ALA A 207 -4.71 -19.76 14.50
C ALA A 207 -3.35 -19.59 15.22
N PRO A 208 -2.66 -20.70 15.58
CA PRO A 208 -1.33 -20.61 16.15
C PRO A 208 -0.39 -19.75 15.31
N ALA A 209 0.26 -18.79 15.96
CA ALA A 209 1.23 -17.89 15.34
C ALA A 209 2.65 -18.45 15.47
N HIS A 210 3.61 -17.92 14.71
CA HIS A 210 5.00 -18.32 14.83
C HIS A 210 5.90 -17.13 15.11
N ARG A 211 6.81 -17.29 16.07
CA ARG A 211 7.93 -16.36 16.27
C ARG A 211 9.03 -16.72 15.27
N LEU A 212 9.52 -15.72 14.55
CA LEU A 212 10.64 -15.86 13.63
C LEU A 212 11.91 -15.24 14.24
N ASN A 213 13.07 -15.83 13.94
CA ASN A 213 14.36 -15.19 14.22
C ASN A 213 14.73 -14.19 13.11
N HIS A 214 15.88 -13.51 13.26
CA HIS A 214 16.44 -12.57 12.27
C HIS A 214 16.73 -13.19 10.89
N LYS A 215 16.73 -14.52 10.76
CA LYS A 215 16.88 -15.26 9.49
C LYS A 215 15.53 -15.66 8.88
N GLY A 216 14.42 -15.38 9.55
CA GLY A 216 13.08 -15.79 9.14
C GLY A 216 12.73 -17.24 9.49
N GLU A 217 13.55 -17.92 10.29
CA GLU A 217 13.30 -19.30 10.71
C GLU A 217 12.33 -19.32 11.90
N ARG A 218 11.42 -20.30 11.93
CA ARG A 218 10.46 -20.47 13.03
C ARG A 218 11.18 -20.98 14.27
N ILE A 219 11.13 -20.21 15.35
CA ILE A 219 11.78 -20.56 16.63
C ILE A 219 10.79 -20.94 17.72
N ALA A 220 9.53 -20.54 17.60
CA ALA A 220 8.48 -20.94 18.53
C ALA A 220 7.10 -20.87 17.87
N GLU A 221 6.19 -21.73 18.31
CA GLU A 221 4.75 -21.62 18.03
C GLU A 221 4.07 -20.93 19.22
N ILE A 222 3.10 -20.07 18.91
CA ILE A 222 2.40 -19.25 19.88
C ILE A 222 0.90 -19.60 19.78
N PRO A 223 0.35 -20.28 20.80
CA PRO A 223 -1.05 -20.69 20.80
C PRO A 223 -2.03 -19.52 20.66
N SER A 224 -3.24 -19.82 20.21
CA SER A 224 -4.37 -18.89 20.27
C SER A 224 -4.66 -18.49 21.72
N GLY A 225 -5.17 -17.27 21.93
CA GLY A 225 -5.42 -16.64 23.22
C GLY A 225 -4.17 -16.06 23.90
N THR A 226 -2.96 -16.30 23.38
CA THR A 226 -1.72 -15.85 24.04
C THR A 226 -1.47 -14.36 23.86
N THR A 227 -1.22 -13.64 24.96
CA THR A 227 -0.71 -12.26 24.92
C THR A 227 0.75 -12.26 24.51
N LEU A 228 1.03 -11.68 23.35
CA LEU A 228 2.37 -11.55 22.76
C LEU A 228 3.17 -10.44 23.41
N PHE A 229 2.49 -9.34 23.76
CA PHE A 229 3.09 -8.17 24.38
C PHE A 229 2.03 -7.42 25.18
N GLU A 230 2.38 -6.91 26.35
CA GLU A 230 1.56 -5.98 27.12
C GLU A 230 2.45 -5.00 27.88
N GLY A 231 2.27 -3.71 27.62
CA GLY A 231 3.02 -2.66 28.30
C GLY A 231 3.17 -1.39 27.45
N SER A 232 4.02 -0.49 27.92
CA SER A 232 4.28 0.76 27.22
C SER A 232 5.12 0.52 25.97
N ALA A 233 4.66 0.99 24.82
CA ALA A 233 5.42 0.97 23.58
C ALA A 233 5.45 2.37 22.95
N ASN A 234 6.63 2.84 22.55
CA ASN A 234 6.76 4.11 21.83
C ASN A 234 6.33 3.98 20.36
N CYS A 235 6.48 2.78 19.82
CA CYS A 235 6.09 2.42 18.46
C CYS A 235 5.66 0.95 18.44
N THR A 236 4.62 0.65 17.68
CA THR A 236 4.20 -0.70 17.34
C THR A 236 3.96 -0.72 15.84
N ILE A 237 4.59 -1.65 15.14
CA ILE A 237 4.48 -1.78 13.69
C ILE A 237 4.05 -3.20 13.38
N PHE A 238 3.17 -3.36 12.41
CA PHE A 238 2.80 -4.64 11.87
C PHE A 238 2.71 -4.56 10.35
N GLY A 239 2.95 -5.67 9.68
CA GLY A 239 2.90 -5.75 8.23
C GLY A 239 2.68 -7.18 7.76
N THR A 240 1.96 -7.30 6.66
CA THR A 240 1.80 -8.51 5.86
C THR A 240 2.71 -8.51 4.63
N CYS A 241 3.43 -7.41 4.42
CA CYS A 241 4.45 -7.26 3.39
C CYS A 241 5.83 -6.94 4.00
N PRO A 242 6.93 -7.41 3.39
CA PRO A 242 8.27 -7.16 3.91
C PRO A 242 8.80 -5.75 3.60
N TYR A 243 8.06 -4.93 2.85
CA TYR A 243 8.49 -3.61 2.41
C TYR A 243 7.70 -2.51 3.12
N TYR A 244 8.41 -1.56 3.77
CA TYR A 244 7.85 -0.35 4.36
C TYR A 244 8.58 0.87 3.79
N GLY A 245 7.88 1.70 3.01
CA GLY A 245 8.43 2.93 2.44
C GLY A 245 9.53 2.75 1.38
N TRP A 246 10.20 3.86 1.03
CA TRP A 246 11.36 3.88 0.14
C TRP A 246 12.62 3.51 0.93
N SER A 247 13.23 2.37 0.61
CA SER A 247 14.60 2.05 1.03
C SER A 247 15.51 2.03 -0.21
N PRO A 248 16.60 2.81 -0.23
CA PRO A 248 17.65 2.65 -1.25
C PRO A 248 18.44 1.35 -1.07
N LEU A 249 18.21 0.62 0.03
CA LEU A 249 18.79 -0.67 0.31
C LEU A 249 17.75 -1.76 0.05
N ALA A 250 17.62 -2.14 -1.22
CA ALA A 250 17.14 -3.47 -1.56
C ALA A 250 18.10 -4.48 -0.90
N GLY A 251 17.70 -5.05 0.24
CA GLY A 251 18.48 -6.10 0.92
C GLY A 251 18.61 -6.00 2.43
N SER A 252 18.16 -4.94 3.11
CA SER A 252 18.16 -4.94 4.57
C SER A 252 16.92 -5.67 5.10
N THR A 253 17.10 -6.93 5.50
CA THR A 253 16.18 -7.62 6.40
C THR A 253 15.85 -6.71 7.58
N CYS A 254 14.57 -6.60 7.90
CA CYS A 254 14.11 -5.83 9.05
C CYS A 254 14.83 -6.38 10.31
N PRO A 255 15.61 -5.58 11.06
CA PRO A 255 16.39 -6.06 12.20
C PRO A 255 15.54 -6.33 13.45
N PHE A 256 14.22 -6.46 13.29
CA PHE A 256 13.26 -6.63 14.37
C PHE A 256 12.77 -8.08 14.42
N ASP A 257 12.68 -8.64 15.64
CA ASP A 257 12.03 -9.93 15.88
C ASP A 257 10.61 -9.89 15.32
N THR A 258 10.39 -10.60 14.22
CA THR A 258 9.14 -10.55 13.46
C THR A 258 8.23 -11.69 13.91
N ILE A 259 7.02 -11.36 14.36
CA ILE A 259 5.98 -12.36 14.65
C ILE A 259 5.09 -12.45 13.41
N CYS A 260 5.03 -13.62 12.78
CA CYS A 260 4.17 -13.86 11.63
C CYS A 260 2.94 -14.67 12.05
N THR A 261 1.77 -14.07 11.91
CA THR A 261 0.48 -14.77 11.98
C THR A 261 0.09 -15.28 10.61
N ARG A 262 -0.19 -16.58 10.48
CA ARG A 262 -0.71 -17.15 9.24
C ARG A 262 -2.20 -16.81 9.13
N LEU A 263 -2.52 -15.75 8.39
CA LEU A 263 -3.90 -15.51 7.94
C LEU A 263 -4.17 -16.54 6.82
N ARG A 264 -5.11 -17.46 7.06
CA ARG A 264 -5.62 -18.37 6.02
C ARG A 264 -6.59 -17.63 5.12
#